data_AF-A0A0R1YPW3-F1
#
_entry.id   AF-A0A0R1YPW3-F1
#
_cell.length_a   1.000
_cell.length_b   1.000
_cell.length_c   1.000
_cell.angle_alpha   90.00
_cell.angle_beta   90.00
_cell.angle_gamma   90.00
#
_symmetry.space_group_name_H-M   'P 1'
#
loop_
_entity.id
_entity.type
_entity.pdbx_description
1 polymer ?
#
loop_
_entity_poly.entity_id
_entity_poly.type
_entity_poly.pdbx_seq_one_letter_code
_entity_poly.pdbx_strand_id
1 'polypeptide(L)' 'MIVRPIDSDQKPIRFEQVAADTVNAGIGDNVLVVRGAGARRADGDSQRDAADVNDCTIVGIIDRFDK' A
#
# COMPACT_ATOMS: atom_id res chain seq x y z
N MET A 1 -0.19 -8.56 -1.05
CA MET A 1 1.26 -8.31 -0.94
C MET A 1 1.68 -8.27 0.53
N ILE A 2 2.85 -8.82 0.88
CA ILE A 2 3.48 -8.57 2.19
C ILE A 2 4.33 -7.32 2.05
N VAL A 3 4.06 -6.29 2.85
CA VAL A 3 4.80 -5.02 2.83
C VAL A 3 5.36 -4.72 4.22
N ARG A 4 6.48 -4.01 4.28
CA ARG A 4 7.12 -3.60 5.53
C ARG A 4 7.35 -2.09 5.54
N PRO A 5 6.84 -1.34 6.54
CA PRO A 5 7.10 0.09 6.62
C PRO A 5 8.59 0.40 6.77
N ILE A 6 9.06 1.38 6.01
CA ILE A 6 10.43 1.91 6.05
C ILE A 6 10.42 3.41 6.37
N ASP A 7 11.51 3.94 6.89
CA ASP A 7 11.76 5.37 6.99
C ASP A 7 12.40 5.95 5.71
N SER A 8 12.74 7.24 5.74
CA SER A 8 13.43 7.90 4.61
C SER A 8 14.86 7.39 4.35
N ASP A 9 15.48 6.67 5.30
CA ASP A 9 16.74 5.95 5.10
C ASP A 9 16.53 4.56 4.49
N GLN A 10 15.29 4.21 4.12
CA GLN A 10 14.87 2.87 3.69
C GLN A 10 15.13 1.80 4.75
N LYS A 11 15.22 2.19 6.03
CA LYS A 11 15.39 1.26 7.14
C LYS A 11 14.02 0.78 7.61
N PRO A 12 13.84 -0.52 7.89
CA PRO A 12 12.60 -1.03 8.46
C PRO A 12 12.30 -0.38 9.81
N ILE A 13 11.07 0.10 9.99
CA ILE A 13 10.65 0.76 11.24
C ILE A 13 9.53 0.02 11.98
N ARG A 14 8.86 -0.96 11.34
CA ARG A 14 7.75 -1.72 11.90
C ARG A 14 7.66 -3.14 11.32
N PHE A 15 6.79 -3.95 11.91
CA PHE A 15 6.46 -5.29 11.43
C PHE A 15 5.84 -5.29 10.03
N GLU A 16 5.95 -6.44 9.38
CA GLU A 16 5.30 -6.73 8.11
C GLU A 16 3.78 -6.75 8.26
N GLN A 17 3.09 -6.35 7.20
CA GLN A 17 1.64 -6.30 7.13
C GLN A 17 1.18 -6.74 5.73
N VAL A 18 -0.05 -7.24 5.65
CA VAL A 18 -0.67 -7.59 4.37
C VAL A 18 -1.30 -6.33 3.78
N ALA A 19 -1.10 -6.11 2.48
CA ALA A 19 -1.72 -5.04 1.72
C ALA A 19 -2.41 -5.61 0.47
N ALA A 20 -3.60 -5.13 0.16
CA ALA A 20 -4.18 -5.29 -1.16
C ALA A 20 -3.32 -4.55 -2.18
N ASP A 21 -3.07 -5.15 -3.34
CA ASP A 21 -2.28 -4.54 -4.40
C ASP A 21 -3.20 -4.10 -5.53
N THR A 22 -3.32 -2.79 -5.73
CA THR A 22 -4.15 -2.21 -6.79
C THR A 22 -3.33 -1.64 -7.95
N VAL A 23 -1.99 -1.67 -7.83
CA VAL A 23 -1.07 -1.07 -8.80
C VAL A 23 -0.13 -2.09 -9.44
N ASN A 24 -0.24 -3.37 -9.05
CA ASN A 24 0.57 -4.47 -9.55
C ASN A 24 2.06 -4.26 -9.27
N ALA A 25 2.38 -4.01 -8.00
CA ALA A 25 3.75 -3.84 -7.53
C ALA A 25 4.52 -5.18 -7.56
N GLY A 26 5.80 -5.10 -7.92
CA GLY A 26 6.73 -6.22 -7.89
C GLY A 26 7.30 -6.49 -6.50
N ILE A 27 7.89 -7.67 -6.33
CA ILE A 27 8.68 -7.98 -5.13
C ILE A 27 9.94 -7.10 -5.16
N GLY A 28 10.16 -6.35 -4.07
CA GLY A 28 11.30 -5.45 -3.93
C GLY A 28 11.00 -3.99 -4.27
N ASP A 29 9.82 -3.70 -4.83
CA ASP A 29 9.40 -2.32 -5.08
C ASP A 29 9.18 -1.56 -3.78
N ASN A 30 9.63 -0.30 -3.76
CA ASN A 30 9.20 0.64 -2.74
C ASN A 30 7.80 1.13 -3.10
N VAL A 31 6.87 1.06 -2.16
CA VAL A 31 5.45 1.32 -2.42
C VAL A 31 4.85 2.28 -1.41
N LEU A 32 3.86 3.05 -1.86
CA LEU A 32 3.02 3.89 -1.00
C LEU A 32 1.78 3.11 -0.56
N VAL A 33 1.53 3.09 0.75
CA VAL A 33 0.42 2.36 1.35
C VAL A 33 -0.53 3.31 2.06
N VAL A 34 -1.83 3.17 1.80
CA VAL A 34 -2.90 3.83 2.56
C VAL A 34 -3.49 2.83 3.55
N ARG A 35 -3.85 3.31 4.74
CA ARG A 35 -4.45 2.49 5.81
C ARG A 35 -5.81 3.00 6.26
N GLY A 36 -6.57 2.13 6.92
CA GLY A 36 -7.86 2.46 7.52
C GLY A 36 -8.93 2.78 6.47
N ALA A 37 -9.83 3.73 6.77
CA ALA A 37 -10.97 4.03 5.91
C ALA A 37 -10.59 4.50 4.49
N GLY A 38 -9.38 5.05 4.31
CA GLY A 38 -8.88 5.44 3.00
C GLY A 38 -8.50 4.26 2.11
N ALA A 39 -8.10 3.12 2.71
CA ALA A 39 -7.72 1.92 1.95
C ALA A 39 -8.92 1.34 1.17
N ARG A 40 -10.13 1.45 1.74
CA ARG A 40 -11.41 1.07 1.10
C ARG A 40 -11.82 1.91 -0.11
N ARG A 41 -11.10 2.99 -0.39
CA ARG A 41 -11.35 3.90 -1.51
C ARG A 41 -10.24 3.85 -2.56
N ALA A 42 -9.23 3.04 -2.33
CA ALA A 42 -8.06 2.94 -3.20
C ALA A 42 -8.36 2.17 -4.48
N ASP A 43 -9.27 1.18 -4.41
CA ASP A 43 -9.72 0.44 -5.59
C ASP A 43 -10.88 1.21 -6.25
N GLY A 44 -10.56 2.04 -7.25
CA GLY A 44 -11.49 2.96 -7.90
C GLY A 44 -12.67 2.30 -8.63
N ASP A 45 -12.59 0.99 -8.87
CA ASP A 45 -13.60 0.18 -9.57
C ASP A 45 -14.32 -0.81 -8.64
N SER A 46 -13.96 -0.85 -7.35
CA SER A 46 -14.71 -1.60 -6.35
C SER A 46 -16.14 -1.04 -6.31
N GLN A 47 -17.04 -1.83 -6.90
CA GLN A 47 -18.45 -1.50 -7.11
C GLN A 47 -18.99 -0.83 -5.85
N ARG A 48 -19.72 0.28 -6.01
CA ARG A 48 -20.33 1.06 -4.91
C ARG A 48 -21.19 0.20 -3.95
N ASP A 49 -21.48 -1.05 -4.33
CA ASP A 49 -22.30 -2.02 -3.62
C ASP A 49 -21.51 -3.14 -2.91
N ALA A 50 -20.21 -3.29 -3.15
CA ALA A 50 -19.36 -4.23 -2.44
C ALA A 50 -18.72 -3.55 -1.22
N ALA A 51 -18.96 -4.11 -0.04
CA ALA A 51 -18.29 -3.65 1.18
C ALA A 51 -16.80 -4.01 1.12
N ASP A 52 -15.97 -3.10 0.60
CA ASP A 52 -14.52 -3.23 0.68
C ASP A 52 -14.12 -3.29 2.17
N VAL A 53 -13.39 -4.33 2.56
CA VAL A 53 -12.91 -4.55 3.93
C VAL A 53 -11.41 -4.32 4.07
N ASN A 54 -10.75 -3.84 3.02
CA ASN A 54 -9.33 -3.54 3.02
C ASN A 54 -9.01 -2.43 4.02
N ASP A 55 -8.12 -2.72 4.95
CA ASP A 55 -7.57 -1.78 5.93
C ASP A 55 -6.17 -1.29 5.54
N CYS A 56 -5.61 -1.84 4.45
CA CYS A 56 -4.27 -1.60 3.96
C CYS A 56 -4.20 -1.88 2.45
N THR A 57 -3.89 -0.85 1.66
CA THR A 57 -3.83 -0.95 0.19
C THR A 57 -2.62 -0.23 -0.36
N ILE A 58 -1.91 -0.85 -1.30
CA ILE A 58 -0.87 -0.22 -2.11
C ILE A 58 -1.53 0.66 -3.16
N VAL A 59 -1.18 1.95 -3.18
CA VAL A 59 -1.76 2.97 -4.08
C VAL A 59 -0.76 3.56 -5.07
N GLY A 60 0.50 3.14 -5.00
CA GLY A 60 1.53 3.62 -5.91
C GLY A 60 2.89 2.97 -5.68
N ILE A 61 3.71 3.01 -6.72
CA ILE A 61 5.12 2.60 -6.71
C ILE A 61 5.97 3.86 -6.61
N ILE A 62 7.00 3.83 -5.77
CA ILE A 62 7.87 4.96 -5.49
C ILE A 62 9.10 4.85 -6.40
N ASP A 63 9.24 5.79 -7.34
CA ASP A 63 10.40 5.84 -8.24
C ASP A 63 11.67 6.29 -7.51
N ARG A 64 11.59 7.33 -6.67
CA ARG A 64 12.74 7.96 -6.01
C ARG A 64 12.37 8.57 -4.66
N PHE A 65 13.36 8.66 -3.79
CA PHE A 65 13.32 9.42 -2.54
C PHE A 65 14.17 10.69 -2.74
N ASP A 66 13.53 11.85 -2.75
CA ASP A 66 14.23 13.12 -2.78
C ASP A 66 14.61 13.50 -1.35
N LYS A 67 15.91 13.57 -1.08
CA LYS A 67 16.49 13.93 0.22
C LYS A 67 17.37 15.15 0.09
#